data_AF-E4XTY1-F1
#
_entry.id   AF-E4XTY1-F1
#
_cell.length_a   1.000
_cell.length_b   1.000
_cell.length_c   1.000
_cell.angle_alpha   90.00
_cell.angle_beta   90.00
_cell.angle_gamma   90.00
#
_symmetry.space_group_name_H-M   'P 1'
#
loop_
_entity.id
_entity.type
_entity.pdbx_description
1 polymer ?
#
loop_
_entity_poly.entity_id
_entity_poly.type
_entity_poly.pdbx_seq_one_letter_code
_entity_poly.pdbx_strand_id
1 'polypeptide(L)'
;MRISTFNALLATVACQYNPSELSGLEKIVADVQEKCFSYIDTALSCEPPASKASKMKHRIGKVLDDAIWHESRGKCAALNARKRRSDDDSSSSDSSDIELYIDYADDLDDLMMLGLQRAGSSNLKLINRLQAQCSKFVEKFVEADEIANCRKQGAWKKRIEFLVEIVGIMKNICLKANSDTSGY
;
A
#
# COMPACT_ATOMS: atom_id res chain seq x y z
N MET A 1 58.69 -16.17 -8.45
CA MET A 1 57.48 -15.86 -7.64
C MET A 1 56.45 -15.25 -8.57
N ARG A 2 55.31 -15.92 -8.78
CA ARG A 2 54.19 -15.45 -9.62
C ARG A 2 52.96 -15.33 -8.72
N ILE A 3 52.47 -14.11 -8.50
CA ILE A 3 51.10 -13.80 -8.04
C ILE A 3 50.79 -12.45 -8.69
N SER A 4 50.21 -12.44 -9.90
CA SER A 4 48.77 -12.43 -10.18
C SER A 4 48.12 -11.09 -9.82
N THR A 5 48.10 -10.20 -10.81
CA THR A 5 47.30 -8.97 -10.84
C THR A 5 45.83 -9.32 -11.07
N PHE A 6 45.01 -9.18 -10.03
CA PHE A 6 43.56 -9.09 -10.17
C PHE A 6 43.08 -7.99 -9.24
N ASN A 7 42.85 -6.79 -9.80
CA ASN A 7 41.97 -5.83 -9.16
C ASN A 7 40.83 -5.54 -10.11
N ALA A 8 39.65 -5.95 -9.63
CA ALA A 8 38.41 -6.05 -10.35
C ALA A 8 37.86 -4.67 -10.72
N LEU A 9 37.46 -4.54 -11.98
CA LEU A 9 36.46 -3.60 -12.43
C LEU A 9 35.13 -3.94 -11.74
N LEU A 10 34.79 -3.22 -10.68
CA LEU A 10 33.42 -3.11 -10.21
C LEU A 10 32.71 -2.05 -11.06
N ALA A 11 32.07 -2.52 -12.13
CA ALA A 11 31.05 -1.73 -12.81
C ALA A 11 29.83 -1.65 -11.89
N THR A 12 29.67 -0.52 -11.21
CA THR A 12 28.42 -0.13 -10.56
C THR A 12 27.37 0.09 -11.65
N VAL A 13 26.51 -0.92 -11.86
CA VAL A 13 25.24 -0.74 -12.55
C VAL A 13 24.33 0.05 -11.61
N ALA A 14 24.43 1.38 -11.67
CA ALA A 14 23.37 2.22 -11.21
C ALA A 14 22.22 2.09 -12.22
N CYS A 15 21.11 1.47 -11.83
CA CYS A 15 19.85 1.60 -12.56
C CYS A 15 19.51 3.09 -12.62
N GLN A 16 19.80 3.74 -13.75
CA GLN A 16 19.33 5.08 -14.04
C GLN A 16 17.80 5.01 -14.17
N TYR A 17 17.10 5.28 -13.07
CA TYR A 17 15.67 5.55 -13.07
C TYR A 17 15.46 6.87 -13.78
N ASN A 18 15.03 6.82 -15.05
CA ASN A 18 14.62 8.00 -15.81
C ASN A 18 13.13 8.25 -15.54
N PRO A 19 12.75 9.28 -14.76
CA PRO A 19 11.35 9.56 -14.41
C PRO A 19 10.50 10.07 -15.59
N SER A 20 11.09 10.24 -16.77
CA SER A 20 10.47 10.83 -17.96
C SER A 20 9.50 9.89 -18.68
N GLU A 21 9.55 8.58 -18.43
CA GLU A 21 8.80 7.56 -19.18
C GLU A 21 7.72 6.82 -18.37
N LEU A 22 7.48 7.21 -17.10
CA LEU A 22 6.44 6.56 -16.29
C LEU A 22 5.05 6.83 -16.85
N SER A 23 4.24 5.76 -16.90
CA SER A 23 2.81 5.84 -17.24
C SER A 23 2.07 6.75 -16.24
N GLY A 24 0.89 7.23 -16.63
CA GLY A 24 0.05 8.07 -15.75
C GLY A 24 -0.23 7.36 -14.41
N LEU A 25 -0.57 6.07 -14.49
CA LEU A 25 -0.81 5.22 -13.32
C LEU A 25 0.42 5.06 -12.43
N GLU A 26 1.62 4.84 -12.98
CA GLU A 26 2.83 4.67 -12.18
C GLU A 26 3.19 5.94 -11.39
N LYS A 27 2.93 7.12 -11.96
CA LYS A 27 3.09 8.41 -11.23
C LYS A 27 2.11 8.52 -10.08
N ILE A 28 0.85 8.15 -10.31
CA ILE A 28 -0.17 8.15 -9.25
C ILE A 28 0.22 7.17 -8.13
N VAL A 29 0.69 5.97 -8.49
CA VAL A 29 1.17 4.97 -7.52
C VAL A 29 2.34 5.51 -6.70
N ALA A 30 3.33 6.14 -7.33
CA ALA A 30 4.46 6.73 -6.63
C ALA A 30 4.01 7.81 -5.64
N ASP A 31 3.07 8.68 -6.03
CA ASP A 31 2.50 9.69 -5.14
C ASP A 31 1.75 9.06 -3.95
N VAL A 32 0.97 7.99 -4.19
CA VAL A 32 0.30 7.25 -3.10
C VAL A 32 1.31 6.67 -2.14
N GLN A 33 2.34 5.98 -2.64
CA GLN A 33 3.40 5.41 -1.81
C GLN A 33 4.07 6.50 -0.97
N GLU A 34 4.48 7.61 -1.58
CA GLU A 34 5.14 8.71 -0.87
C GLU A 34 4.25 9.27 0.26
N LYS A 35 2.99 9.63 -0.05
CA LYS A 35 2.10 10.27 0.94
C LYS A 35 1.63 9.30 2.01
N CYS A 36 1.26 8.08 1.64
CA CYS A 36 0.79 7.09 2.60
C CYS A 36 1.93 6.54 3.47
N PHE A 37 3.13 6.36 2.93
CA PHE A 37 4.26 5.90 3.74
C PHE A 37 4.72 6.97 4.72
N SER A 38 4.72 8.25 4.30
CA SER A 38 4.96 9.37 5.21
C SER A 38 3.91 9.46 6.32
N TYR A 39 2.63 9.26 5.98
CA TYR A 39 1.56 9.16 6.98
C TYR A 39 1.82 8.01 7.97
N ILE A 40 2.13 6.81 7.49
CA ILE A 40 2.39 5.64 8.32
C ILE A 40 3.57 5.88 9.28
N ASP A 41 4.70 6.38 8.77
CA ASP A 41 5.89 6.65 9.59
C ASP A 41 5.62 7.66 10.70
N THR A 42 4.84 8.69 10.39
CA THR A 42 4.53 9.75 11.34
C THR A 42 3.46 9.32 12.35
N ALA A 43 2.47 8.53 11.90
CA ALA A 43 1.33 8.12 12.72
C ALA A 43 1.66 6.97 13.67
N LEU A 44 2.57 6.06 13.27
CA LEU A 44 2.90 4.84 13.99
C LEU A 44 4.27 4.94 14.66
N SER A 45 4.54 6.06 15.34
CA SER A 45 5.84 6.31 15.98
C SER A 45 5.97 5.73 17.40
N CYS A 46 4.97 4.99 17.87
CA CYS A 46 4.89 4.49 19.24
C CYS A 46 4.86 2.96 19.27
N GLU A 47 5.15 2.41 20.44
CA GLU A 47 5.13 0.97 20.66
C GLU A 47 3.78 0.55 21.24
N PRO A 48 3.17 -0.55 20.77
CA PRO A 48 3.65 -1.49 19.73
C PRO A 48 3.46 -1.12 18.23
N PRO A 49 2.62 -0.15 17.79
CA PRO A 49 2.34 0.10 16.37
C PRO A 49 3.55 0.31 15.44
N ALA A 50 4.68 0.84 15.93
CA ALA A 50 5.87 1.08 15.12
C ALA A 50 6.40 -0.21 14.45
N SER A 51 6.31 -1.35 15.14
CA SER A 51 6.65 -2.66 14.59
C SER A 51 5.81 -3.05 13.37
N LYS A 52 4.56 -2.57 13.28
CA LYS A 52 3.61 -2.86 12.19
C LYS A 52 3.73 -1.88 11.02
N ALA A 53 4.48 -0.78 11.14
CA ALA A 53 4.62 0.25 10.10
C ALA A 53 5.15 -0.31 8.77
N SER A 54 6.24 -1.10 8.82
CA SER A 54 6.82 -1.74 7.63
C SER A 54 5.83 -2.69 6.95
N LYS A 55 5.08 -3.48 7.74
CA LYS A 55 4.04 -4.41 7.25
C LYS A 55 2.95 -3.65 6.50
N MET A 56 2.49 -2.52 7.04
CA MET A 56 1.44 -1.71 6.39
C MET A 56 1.92 -1.09 5.08
N LYS A 57 3.15 -0.55 5.03
CA LYS A 57 3.74 -0.05 3.79
C LYS A 57 3.85 -1.13 2.73
N HIS A 58 4.33 -2.32 3.12
CA HIS A 58 4.42 -3.47 2.23
C HIS A 58 3.05 -3.85 1.67
N ARG A 59 2.03 -3.95 2.53
CA ARG A 59 0.67 -4.33 2.11
C ARG A 59 0.07 -3.31 1.15
N ILE A 60 0.24 -2.01 1.40
CA ILE A 60 -0.19 -0.95 0.47
C ILE A 60 0.57 -1.07 -0.85
N GLY A 61 1.90 -1.19 -0.80
CA GLY A 61 2.75 -1.36 -1.98
C GLY A 61 2.30 -2.53 -2.85
N LYS A 62 2.02 -3.69 -2.25
CA LYS A 62 1.53 -4.88 -2.96
C LYS A 62 0.22 -4.65 -3.72
N VAL A 63 -0.69 -3.83 -3.22
CA VAL A 63 -1.94 -3.50 -3.93
C VAL A 63 -1.64 -2.64 -5.15
N LEU A 64 -0.79 -1.63 -4.98
CA LEU A 64 -0.43 -0.71 -6.04
C LEU A 64 0.37 -1.41 -7.15
N ASP A 65 1.32 -2.26 -6.78
CA ASP A 65 2.12 -3.06 -7.71
C ASP A 65 1.24 -4.06 -8.49
N ASP A 66 0.23 -4.66 -7.84
CA ASP A 66 -0.73 -5.55 -8.51
C ASP A 66 -1.54 -4.79 -9.57
N ALA A 67 -1.92 -3.53 -9.29
CA ALA A 67 -2.62 -2.69 -10.26
C ALA A 67 -1.75 -2.34 -11.47
N ILE A 68 -0.50 -1.93 -11.27
CA ILE A 68 0.46 -1.67 -12.36
C ILE A 68 0.68 -2.93 -13.19
N TRP A 69 0.84 -4.09 -12.54
CA TRP A 69 1.04 -5.35 -13.25
C TRP A 69 -0.20 -5.73 -14.09
N HIS A 70 -1.40 -5.50 -13.58
CA HIS A 70 -2.63 -5.77 -14.31
C HIS A 70 -2.82 -4.82 -15.51
N GLU A 71 -2.50 -3.54 -15.34
CA GLU A 71 -2.56 -2.53 -16.39
C GLU A 71 -1.55 -2.85 -17.50
N SER A 72 -0.28 -3.07 -17.15
CA SER A 72 0.79 -3.36 -18.13
C SER A 72 0.58 -4.66 -18.92
N ARG A 73 -0.21 -5.60 -18.38
CA ARG A 73 -0.63 -6.83 -19.09
C ARG A 73 -1.86 -6.64 -19.98
N GLY A 74 -2.42 -5.43 -20.06
CA GLY A 74 -3.63 -5.13 -20.82
C GLY A 74 -4.89 -5.78 -20.24
N LYS A 75 -4.88 -6.22 -18.97
CA LYS A 75 -6.04 -6.84 -18.32
C LYS A 75 -7.16 -5.85 -18.00
N CYS A 76 -6.88 -4.57 -18.18
CA CYS A 76 -7.76 -3.44 -17.90
C CYS A 76 -8.36 -2.81 -19.15
N ALA A 77 -7.97 -3.27 -20.34
CA ALA A 77 -8.60 -2.83 -21.58
C ALA A 77 -10.08 -3.25 -21.58
N ALA A 78 -10.96 -2.34 -21.99
CA ALA A 78 -12.38 -2.61 -22.12
C ALA A 78 -12.57 -3.88 -22.97
N LEU A 79 -13.22 -4.88 -22.38
CA LEU A 79 -13.62 -6.07 -23.10
C LEU A 79 -14.58 -5.61 -24.22
N ASN A 80 -14.06 -5.43 -25.43
CA ASN A 80 -14.87 -5.65 -26.63
C ASN A 80 -15.53 -7.00 -26.41
N ALA A 81 -16.84 -6.99 -26.16
CA ALA A 81 -17.65 -8.10 -25.72
C ALA A 81 -17.12 -9.42 -26.31
N ARG A 82 -16.32 -10.17 -25.54
CA ARG A 82 -15.91 -11.51 -25.96
C ARG A 82 -17.21 -12.30 -25.98
N LYS A 83 -17.73 -12.53 -27.20
CA LYS A 83 -18.73 -13.55 -27.52
C LYS A 83 -18.43 -14.75 -26.63
N ARG A 84 -19.32 -15.01 -25.66
CA ARG A 84 -19.28 -16.23 -24.85
C ARG A 84 -19.16 -17.39 -25.82
N ARG A 85 -17.96 -17.98 -25.95
CA ARG A 85 -17.85 -19.33 -26.50
C ARG A 85 -18.29 -20.23 -25.36
N SER A 86 -19.35 -20.98 -25.64
CA SER A 86 -19.84 -22.06 -24.79
C SER A 86 -18.70 -23.02 -24.43
N ASP A 87 -18.76 -23.50 -23.20
CA ASP A 87 -18.26 -24.79 -22.73
C ASP A 87 -16.85 -25.17 -23.20
N ASP A 88 -15.85 -24.75 -22.44
CA ASP A 88 -14.71 -25.62 -22.16
C ASP A 88 -14.26 -25.42 -20.71
N ASP A 89 -14.23 -26.53 -19.99
CA ASP A 89 -13.98 -26.67 -18.57
C ASP A 89 -12.49 -26.46 -18.31
N SER A 90 -12.11 -25.21 -18.03
CA SER A 90 -10.83 -24.91 -17.40
C SER A 90 -11.09 -24.08 -16.15
N SER A 91 -11.43 -24.81 -15.10
CA SER A 91 -11.30 -24.40 -13.69
C SER A 91 -9.84 -23.95 -13.41
N SER A 92 -9.50 -22.74 -13.83
CA SER A 92 -8.44 -21.95 -13.19
C SER A 92 -9.02 -21.41 -11.88
N SER A 93 -9.07 -22.30 -10.88
CA SER A 93 -9.28 -21.91 -9.50
C SER A 93 -8.07 -21.06 -9.10
N ASP A 94 -8.20 -19.73 -9.23
CA ASP A 94 -7.24 -18.74 -8.74
C ASP A 94 -7.11 -18.96 -7.22
N SER A 95 -6.14 -19.79 -6.82
CA SER A 95 -5.78 -20.07 -5.42
C SER A 95 -5.25 -18.83 -4.68
N SER A 96 -5.07 -17.69 -5.36
CA SER A 96 -4.57 -16.45 -4.77
C SER A 96 -5.60 -15.70 -3.92
N ASP A 97 -6.89 -15.95 -4.11
CA ASP A 97 -7.95 -15.25 -3.37
C ASP A 97 -8.10 -15.77 -1.93
N ILE A 98 -7.71 -17.02 -1.67
CA ILE A 98 -7.83 -17.67 -0.36
C ILE A 98 -6.62 -17.38 0.55
N GLU A 99 -5.41 -17.32 0.00
CA GLU A 99 -4.20 -16.99 0.74
C GLU A 99 -4.21 -15.52 1.22
N LEU A 100 -4.92 -14.66 0.48
CA LEU A 100 -5.12 -13.26 0.84
C LEU A 100 -6.00 -13.08 2.08
N TYR A 101 -7.01 -13.93 2.27
CA TYR A 101 -8.03 -13.76 3.33
C TYR A 101 -7.51 -14.16 4.72
N ILE A 102 -6.55 -15.08 4.77
CA ILE A 102 -6.01 -15.65 6.02
C ILE A 102 -5.11 -14.63 6.76
N ASP A 103 -4.39 -13.76 6.04
CA ASP A 103 -3.50 -12.74 6.63
C ASP A 103 -4.24 -11.50 7.19
N TYR A 104 -5.59 -11.48 7.15
CA TYR A 104 -6.43 -10.40 7.68
C TYR A 104 -7.09 -10.74 9.03
N ALA A 105 -7.36 -12.01 9.31
CA ALA A 105 -8.07 -12.41 10.52
C ALA A 105 -7.24 -12.16 11.79
N ASP A 106 -5.93 -12.46 11.73
CA ASP A 106 -5.01 -12.27 12.85
C ASP A 106 -4.83 -10.79 13.26
N ASP A 107 -4.98 -9.84 12.32
CA ASP A 107 -4.76 -8.42 12.60
C ASP A 107 -6.02 -7.71 13.20
N LEU A 108 -7.21 -8.33 13.10
CA LEU A 108 -8.50 -7.76 13.53
C LEU A 108 -8.79 -8.01 15.02
N ASP A 109 -8.45 -9.20 15.53
CA ASP A 109 -8.65 -9.56 16.94
C ASP A 109 -7.73 -8.79 17.90
N ASP A 110 -6.51 -8.44 17.46
CA ASP A 110 -5.57 -7.60 18.21
C ASP A 110 -6.04 -6.13 18.33
N LEU A 111 -6.83 -5.65 17.37
CA LEU A 111 -7.09 -4.23 17.17
C LEU A 111 -8.37 -3.75 17.88
N MET A 112 -9.32 -4.65 18.15
CA MET A 112 -10.63 -4.33 18.70
C MET A 112 -10.64 -4.11 20.24
N MET A 113 -9.50 -4.30 20.91
CA MET A 113 -9.35 -4.23 22.38
C MET A 113 -8.86 -2.87 22.93
N LEU A 114 -8.60 -1.88 22.07
CA LEU A 114 -7.97 -0.60 22.48
C LEU A 114 -8.92 0.59 22.32
N GLY A 115 -9.63 0.90 23.42
CA GLY A 115 -10.64 1.96 23.51
C GLY A 115 -10.17 3.37 23.13
N LEU A 116 -11.02 4.05 22.36
CA LEU A 116 -10.88 5.38 21.78
C LEU A 116 -11.08 6.51 22.82
N GLN A 117 -10.08 7.37 23.02
CA GLN A 117 -10.24 8.72 23.63
C GLN A 117 -9.10 9.68 23.21
N ARG A 118 -9.37 10.99 23.32
CA ARG A 118 -8.76 12.17 22.63
C ARG A 118 -7.28 12.46 22.95
N ALA A 119 -6.52 12.95 21.95
CA ALA A 119 -5.09 13.34 22.07
C ALA A 119 -4.76 14.79 21.65
N GLY A 120 -3.57 15.27 22.07
CA GLY A 120 -3.09 16.66 22.05
C GLY A 120 -2.68 17.29 20.70
N SER A 121 -2.42 18.60 20.72
CA SER A 121 -2.87 19.58 19.69
C SER A 121 -1.94 19.88 18.48
N SER A 122 -0.62 19.66 18.52
CA SER A 122 0.29 20.05 17.41
C SER A 122 0.65 18.87 16.49
N ASN A 123 1.10 17.75 17.04
CA ASN A 123 1.44 16.55 16.27
C ASN A 123 0.18 15.92 15.62
N LEU A 124 -0.96 15.99 16.31
CA LEU A 124 -2.24 15.53 15.77
C LEU A 124 -2.66 16.27 14.48
N LYS A 125 -2.39 17.57 14.39
CA LYS A 125 -2.72 18.35 13.17
C LYS A 125 -1.88 17.88 11.98
N LEU A 126 -0.60 17.63 12.19
CA LEU A 126 0.28 17.08 11.16
C LEU A 126 -0.18 15.69 10.73
N ILE A 127 -0.41 14.80 11.69
CA ILE A 127 -0.83 13.42 11.39
C ILE A 127 -2.17 13.40 10.65
N ASN A 128 -3.16 14.19 11.07
CA ASN A 128 -4.45 14.27 10.37
C ASN A 128 -4.31 14.87 8.98
N ARG A 129 -3.41 15.83 8.77
CA ARG A 129 -3.09 16.36 7.43
C ARG A 129 -2.48 15.27 6.54
N LEU A 130 -1.53 14.50 7.05
CA LEU A 130 -0.91 13.39 6.32
C LEU A 130 -1.92 12.29 6.00
N GLN A 131 -2.82 11.98 6.94
CA GLN A 131 -3.93 11.05 6.71
C GLN A 131 -4.81 11.52 5.55
N ALA A 132 -5.25 12.79 5.59
CA ALA A 132 -6.07 13.36 4.52
C ALA A 132 -5.36 13.37 3.16
N GLN A 133 -4.04 13.63 3.15
CA GLN A 133 -3.23 13.53 1.93
C GLN A 133 -3.19 12.09 1.41
N CYS A 134 -2.89 11.11 2.26
CA CYS A 134 -2.90 9.70 1.88
C CYS A 134 -4.26 9.31 1.29
N SER A 135 -5.37 9.57 1.98
CA SER A 135 -6.71 9.26 1.49
C SER A 135 -7.03 9.91 0.14
N LYS A 136 -6.65 11.18 -0.06
CA LYS A 136 -6.84 11.89 -1.33
C LYS A 136 -6.09 11.23 -2.49
N PHE A 137 -4.86 10.77 -2.26
CA PHE A 137 -4.10 10.10 -3.32
C PHE A 137 -4.58 8.68 -3.56
N VAL A 138 -5.05 7.98 -2.52
CA VAL A 138 -5.73 6.68 -2.67
C VAL A 138 -6.99 6.81 -3.52
N GLU A 139 -7.80 7.86 -3.30
CA GLU A 139 -8.97 8.15 -4.12
C GLU A 139 -8.58 8.39 -5.58
N LYS A 140 -7.57 9.24 -5.83
CA LYS A 140 -7.02 9.43 -7.19
C LYS A 140 -6.56 8.14 -7.86
N PHE A 141 -5.94 7.23 -7.10
CA PHE A 141 -5.53 5.93 -7.62
C PHE A 141 -6.72 5.09 -8.03
N VAL A 142 -7.74 4.99 -7.17
CA VAL A 142 -8.96 4.21 -7.42
C VAL A 142 -9.76 4.75 -8.61
N GLU A 143 -9.71 6.07 -8.82
CA GLU A 143 -10.38 6.78 -9.90
C GLU A 143 -9.55 6.90 -11.19
N ALA A 144 -8.34 6.33 -11.21
CA ALA A 144 -7.46 6.44 -12.38
C ALA A 144 -8.08 5.73 -13.61
N ASP A 145 -8.13 6.45 -14.74
CA ASP A 145 -8.74 5.98 -15.99
C ASP A 145 -8.11 4.69 -16.50
N GLU A 146 -6.80 4.52 -16.27
CA GLU A 146 -6.03 3.34 -16.66
C GLU A 146 -6.53 2.06 -15.98
N ILE A 147 -7.13 2.18 -14.79
CA ILE A 147 -7.66 1.05 -14.05
C ILE A 147 -9.18 1.01 -13.91
N ALA A 148 -9.88 2.02 -14.41
CA ALA A 148 -11.33 2.15 -14.29
C ALA A 148 -12.09 0.92 -14.82
N ASN A 149 -11.55 0.26 -15.85
CA ASN A 149 -12.13 -0.92 -16.48
C ASN A 149 -11.52 -2.25 -16.02
N CYS A 150 -10.60 -2.25 -15.04
CA CYS A 150 -10.04 -3.49 -14.52
C CYS A 150 -11.08 -4.27 -13.70
N ARG A 151 -11.19 -5.58 -13.93
CA ARG A 151 -12.03 -6.49 -13.11
C ARG A 151 -11.72 -6.41 -11.61
N LYS A 152 -10.46 -6.13 -11.23
CA LYS A 152 -9.99 -6.08 -9.84
C LYS A 152 -10.06 -4.69 -9.20
N GLN A 153 -10.50 -3.65 -9.91
CA GLN A 153 -10.51 -2.26 -9.41
C GLN A 153 -11.26 -2.13 -8.07
N GLY A 154 -12.47 -2.73 -7.97
CA GLY A 154 -13.23 -2.74 -6.73
C GLY A 154 -12.55 -3.51 -5.57
N ALA A 155 -11.76 -4.55 -5.88
CA ALA A 155 -11.02 -5.31 -4.86
C ALA A 155 -9.82 -4.51 -4.35
N TRP A 156 -9.08 -3.84 -5.23
CA TRP A 156 -7.99 -2.95 -4.85
C TRP A 156 -8.48 -1.80 -3.99
N LYS A 157 -9.59 -1.15 -4.39
CA LYS A 157 -10.25 -0.08 -3.62
C LYS A 157 -10.52 -0.50 -2.17
N LYS A 158 -11.30 -1.58 -1.99
CA LYS A 158 -11.66 -2.07 -0.65
C LYS A 158 -10.42 -2.36 0.19
N ARG A 159 -9.41 -2.97 -0.43
CA ARG A 159 -8.19 -3.36 0.27
C ARG A 159 -7.37 -2.16 0.73
N ILE A 160 -7.13 -1.20 -0.14
CA ILE A 160 -6.32 -0.03 0.21
C ILE A 160 -7.04 0.88 1.21
N GLU A 161 -8.36 1.05 1.08
CA GLU A 161 -9.18 1.79 2.05
C GLU A 161 -9.12 1.15 3.44
N PHE A 162 -9.29 -0.18 3.51
CA PHE A 162 -9.19 -0.93 4.76
C PHE A 162 -7.80 -0.83 5.40
N LEU A 163 -6.72 -0.90 4.61
CA LEU A 163 -5.36 -0.73 5.13
C LEU A 163 -5.14 0.68 5.72
N VAL A 164 -5.65 1.72 5.07
CA VAL A 164 -5.58 3.10 5.59
C VAL A 164 -6.41 3.25 6.86
N GLU A 165 -7.56 2.59 6.95
CA GLU A 165 -8.39 2.55 8.16
C GLU A 165 -7.66 1.87 9.33
N ILE A 166 -7.02 0.72 9.11
CA ILE A 166 -6.20 0.03 10.14
C ILE A 166 -5.10 0.97 10.65
N VAL A 167 -4.40 1.68 9.77
CA VAL A 167 -3.40 2.68 10.18
C VAL A 167 -4.05 3.79 11.01
N GLY A 168 -5.26 4.23 10.66
CA GLY A 168 -6.05 5.19 11.44
C GLY A 168 -6.40 4.70 12.85
N ILE A 169 -6.69 3.42 13.02
CA ILE A 169 -6.93 2.82 14.33
C ILE A 169 -5.62 2.76 15.13
N MET A 170 -4.54 2.28 14.51
CA MET A 170 -3.22 2.21 15.17
C MET A 170 -2.66 3.59 15.54
N LYS A 171 -2.91 4.61 14.73
CA LYS A 171 -2.63 6.01 15.06
C LYS A 171 -3.28 6.40 16.39
N ASN A 172 -4.53 6.04 16.61
CA ASN A 172 -5.26 6.42 17.83
C ASN A 172 -4.64 5.77 19.08
N ILE A 173 -4.06 4.57 18.95
CA ILE A 173 -3.28 3.93 20.00
C ILE A 173 -2.07 4.80 20.36
N CYS A 174 -1.30 5.27 19.36
CA CYS A 174 -0.15 6.14 19.60
C CYS A 174 -0.51 7.50 20.18
N LEU A 175 -1.61 8.06 19.70
CA LEU A 175 -2.13 9.32 20.21
C LEU A 175 -2.50 9.22 21.71
N LYS A 176 -3.02 8.07 22.15
CA LYS A 176 -3.30 7.79 23.57
C LYS A 176 -2.02 7.58 24.39
N ALA A 177 -1.06 6.80 23.90
CA ALA A 177 0.21 6.59 24.60
C ALA A 177 0.96 7.92 24.89
N ASN A 178 0.87 8.87 23.95
CA ASN A 178 1.47 10.20 24.09
C ASN A 178 0.73 11.12 25.08
N SER A 179 -0.59 10.95 25.28
CA SER A 179 -1.30 11.73 26.31
C SER A 179 -0.94 11.25 27.72
N ASP A 180 -0.75 9.95 27.89
CA ASP A 180 -0.47 9.34 29.20
C ASP A 180 0.95 9.65 29.69
N THR A 181 1.91 9.82 28.77
CA THR A 181 3.30 10.21 29.07
C THR A 181 3.49 11.70 29.36
N SER A 182 2.56 12.57 28.95
CA SER A 182 2.64 14.02 29.18
C SER A 182 2.05 14.47 30.54
N GLY A 183 1.56 13.52 31.36
CA GLY A 183 0.90 13.78 32.64
C GLY A 183 1.76 13.63 33.90
N TYR A 184 3.08 13.47 33.77
CA TYR A 184 4.04 13.40 34.87
C TYR A 184 5.03 14.57 34.85
#